data_AF-A0A946Z8Q1-F1
#
_entry.id   AF-A0A946Z8Q1-F1
#
_cell.length_a   1.000
_cell.length_b   1.000
_cell.length_c   1.000
_cell.angle_alpha   90.00
_cell.angle_beta   90.00
_cell.angle_gamma   90.00
#
_symmetry.space_group_name_H-M   'P 1'
#
loop_
_entity.id
_entity.type
_entity.pdbx_description
1 polymer ?
#
loop_
_entity_poly.entity_id
_entity_poly.type
_entity_poly.pdbx_seq_one_letter_code
_entity_poly.pdbx_strand_id
1 'polypeptide(L)'
;MQIRMDRRSEDDQVYPIEIEEWDVLLSLIEAIELKKLDDMEASTSLQEVDGAPIAGLMVKTMEKRFKSPNFDHGNPPEEIKPLVNAVLELAEKTIGK
;
A
#
# COMPACT_ATOMS: atom_id res chain seq x y z
N MET A 1 5.01 8.65 14.64
CA MET A 1 4.21 7.75 13.79
C MET A 1 5.14 6.71 13.19
N GLN A 2 4.65 5.50 12.92
CA GLN A 2 5.51 4.34 12.64
C GLN A 2 5.04 3.56 11.43
N ILE A 3 5.97 3.20 10.55
CA ILE A 3 5.79 2.11 9.58
C ILE A 3 6.23 0.81 10.27
N ARG A 4 5.45 -0.26 10.11
CA ARG A 4 5.79 -1.62 10.57
C ARG A 4 5.89 -2.54 9.36
N MET A 5 6.90 -3.39 9.32
CA MET A 5 7.08 -4.35 8.24
C MET A 5 7.29 -5.77 8.77
N ASP A 6 6.31 -6.64 8.53
CA ASP A 6 6.38 -8.07 8.87
C ASP A 6 6.95 -8.84 7.67
N ARG A 7 8.28 -8.88 7.55
CA ARG A 7 8.97 -9.71 6.52
C ARG A 7 9.50 -11.04 7.10
N ARG A 8 9.51 -11.21 8.42
CA ARG A 8 9.92 -12.41 9.15
C ARG A 8 9.44 -12.28 10.59
N SER A 9 8.73 -13.28 11.09
CA SER A 9 7.88 -13.25 12.30
C SER A 9 8.56 -12.99 13.65
N GLU A 10 9.76 -12.38 13.72
CA GLU A 10 10.50 -12.23 14.98
C GLU A 10 11.11 -10.84 15.24
N ASP A 11 10.94 -9.82 14.40
CA ASP A 11 11.33 -8.45 14.78
C ASP A 11 10.51 -7.37 14.03
N ASP A 12 9.52 -6.78 14.72
CA ASP A 12 8.74 -5.62 14.24
C ASP A 12 9.68 -4.40 14.16
N GLN A 13 10.36 -4.23 13.02
CA GLN A 13 11.15 -3.03 12.78
C GLN A 13 10.21 -1.84 12.57
N VAL A 14 10.29 -0.89 13.50
CA VAL A 14 9.53 0.35 13.51
C VAL A 14 10.43 1.48 13.02
N TYR A 15 10.04 2.10 11.91
CA TYR A 15 10.76 3.27 11.39
C TYR A 15 9.95 4.55 11.64
N PRO A 16 10.55 5.58 12.26
CA PRO A 16 9.92 6.88 12.34
C PRO A 16 9.85 7.49 10.94
N ILE A 17 8.72 8.13 10.65
CA ILE A 17 8.52 8.95 9.45
C ILE A 17 8.30 10.39 9.86
N GLU A 18 8.70 11.32 8.98
CA GLU A 18 8.48 12.73 9.19
C GLU A 18 7.00 13.10 9.02
N ILE A 19 6.59 14.23 9.58
CA ILE A 19 5.19 14.69 9.52
C ILE A 19 4.81 15.01 8.07
N GLU A 20 5.72 15.61 7.29
CA GLU A 20 5.44 15.95 5.90
C GLU A 20 5.19 14.70 5.04
N GLU A 21 5.93 13.61 5.30
CA GLU A 21 5.74 12.34 4.61
C GLU A 21 4.36 11.72 4.90
N TRP A 22 3.91 11.89 6.14
CA TRP A 22 2.58 11.45 6.53
C TRP A 22 1.46 12.29 5.91
N ASP A 23 1.62 13.62 5.88
CA ASP A 23 0.63 14.50 5.28
C ASP A 23 0.45 14.21 3.77
N VAL A 24 1.53 13.82 3.09
CA VAL A 24 1.45 13.32 1.71
C VAL A 24 0.61 12.05 1.63
N LEU A 25 0.87 11.06 2.50
CA LEU A 25 0.07 9.83 2.54
C LEU A 25 -1.41 10.11 2.82
N LEU A 26 -1.71 10.99 3.78
CA LEU A 26 -3.08 11.40 4.08
C LEU A 26 -3.75 12.06 2.88
N SER A 27 -3.05 12.99 2.21
CA SER A 27 -3.58 13.67 1.02
C SER A 27 -3.87 12.69 -0.11
N LEU A 28 -3.02 11.68 -0.30
CA LEU A 28 -3.23 10.61 -1.30
C LEU A 28 -4.40 9.70 -0.89
N ILE A 29 -4.53 9.39 0.39
CA ILE A 29 -5.66 8.61 0.93
C ILE A 29 -6.98 9.37 0.78
N GLU A 30 -7.00 10.69 0.98
CA GLU A 30 -8.18 11.53 0.80
C GLU A 30 -8.55 11.71 -0.68
N ALA A 31 -7.55 11.74 -1.56
CA ALA A 31 -7.75 11.76 -3.01
C ALA A 31 -8.32 10.43 -3.53
N ILE A 32 -8.02 9.31 -2.85
CA ILE A 32 -8.63 8.01 -3.10
C ILE A 32 -9.98 7.96 -2.39
N GLU A 33 -11.05 7.66 -3.11
CA GLU A 33 -12.31 7.38 -2.45
C GLU A 33 -12.21 6.01 -1.76
N LEU A 34 -11.82 5.96 -0.48
CA LEU A 34 -11.56 4.71 0.25
C LEU A 34 -12.69 3.67 0.16
N LYS A 35 -13.94 4.12 -0.02
CA LYS A 35 -15.07 3.21 -0.26
C LYS A 35 -14.94 2.47 -1.59
N LYS A 36 -14.48 3.16 -2.63
CA LYS A 36 -14.19 2.55 -3.92
C LYS A 36 -13.05 1.55 -3.86
N LEU A 37 -12.20 1.59 -2.84
CA LEU A 37 -11.11 0.61 -2.70
C LEU A 37 -11.64 -0.83 -2.58
N ASP A 38 -12.74 -1.01 -1.84
CA ASP A 38 -13.41 -2.31 -1.67
C ASP A 38 -14.28 -2.66 -2.90
N ASP A 39 -14.83 -1.63 -3.56
CA ASP A 39 -15.65 -1.75 -4.78
C ASP A 39 -14.83 -1.73 -6.07
N MET A 40 -13.48 -1.71 -6.01
CA MET A 40 -12.66 -1.74 -7.22
C MET A 40 -12.94 -3.06 -7.91
N GLU A 41 -13.36 -3.00 -9.18
CA GLU A 41 -13.41 -4.18 -10.02
C GLU A 41 -12.02 -4.79 -9.99
N ALA A 42 -11.90 -6.00 -9.46
CA ALA A 42 -10.70 -6.78 -9.60
C ALA A 42 -10.46 -6.85 -11.11
N SER A 43 -9.45 -6.15 -11.63
CA SER A 43 -9.09 -6.25 -13.04
C SER A 43 -8.72 -7.71 -13.28
N THR A 44 -9.72 -8.50 -13.68
CA THR A 44 -9.61 -9.92 -13.96
C THR A 44 -8.92 -10.06 -15.30
N SER A 45 -7.62 -9.81 -15.23
CA SER A 45 -6.59 -10.46 -16.02
C SER A 45 -5.36 -10.51 -15.12
N LEU A 46 -5.47 -11.27 -14.03
CA LEU A 46 -4.36 -12.12 -13.61
C LEU A 46 -4.15 -13.13 -14.75
N GLN A 47 -3.72 -12.63 -15.91
CA GLN A 47 -3.10 -13.48 -16.91
C GLN A 47 -1.92 -14.09 -16.17
N GLU A 48 -1.93 -15.40 -16.14
CA GLU A 48 -1.05 -16.26 -15.38
C GLU A 48 0.39 -16.00 -15.82
N VAL A 49 1.02 -14.95 -15.29
CA VAL A 49 2.45 -14.69 -15.48
C VAL A 49 3.15 -15.49 -14.38
N ASP A 50 3.67 -16.64 -14.79
CA ASP A 50 4.53 -17.49 -13.98
C ASP A 50 5.73 -16.65 -13.49
N GLY A 51 5.64 -16.13 -12.25
CA GLY A 51 6.74 -15.44 -11.57
C GLY A 51 6.52 -14.01 -11.07
N ALA A 52 5.38 -13.35 -11.30
CA ALA A 52 5.15 -11.99 -10.76
C ALA A 52 4.60 -12.02 -9.32
N PRO A 53 5.17 -11.25 -8.35
CA PRO A 53 4.64 -11.18 -7.00
C PRO A 53 3.23 -10.58 -6.98
N ILE A 54 2.31 -11.23 -6.28
CA ILE A 54 0.96 -10.71 -6.02
C ILE A 54 1.04 -9.68 -4.89
N ALA A 55 0.44 -8.51 -5.11
CA ALA A 55 0.34 -7.44 -4.12
C ALA A 55 -1.11 -7.08 -3.80
N GLY A 56 -1.32 -6.39 -2.69
CA GLY A 56 -2.61 -5.84 -2.30
C GLY A 56 -2.43 -4.67 -1.32
N LEU A 57 -3.29 -3.67 -1.42
CA LEU A 57 -3.27 -2.50 -0.54
C LEU A 57 -4.36 -2.64 0.53
N MET A 58 -4.01 -2.39 1.79
CA MET A 58 -4.97 -2.33 2.90
C MET A 58 -4.77 -1.04 3.68
N VAL A 59 -5.86 -0.28 3.83
CA VAL A 59 -5.91 0.89 4.70
C VAL A 59 -6.79 0.55 5.90
N LYS A 60 -6.24 0.67 7.11
CA LYS A 60 -6.95 0.41 8.36
C LYS A 60 -7.09 1.71 9.15
N THR A 61 -8.31 2.14 9.35
CA THR A 61 -8.67 3.21 10.30
C THR A 61 -9.12 2.61 11.63
N MET A 62 -9.41 3.45 12.62
CA MET A 62 -9.96 2.97 13.91
C MET A 62 -11.32 2.28 13.74
N GLU A 63 -12.11 2.69 12.75
CA GLU A 63 -13.49 2.23 12.56
C GLU A 63 -13.63 1.19 11.46
N LYS A 64 -12.79 1.26 10.41
CA LYS A 64 -12.97 0.48 9.19
C LYS A 64 -11.65 -0.03 8.62
N ARG A 65 -11.75 -1.10 7.84
CA ARG A 65 -10.67 -1.61 6.99
C ARG A 65 -11.18 -1.55 5.56
N PHE A 66 -10.33 -1.03 4.68
CA PHE A 66 -10.56 -0.99 3.24
C PHE A 66 -9.45 -1.78 2.60
N LYS A 67 -9.80 -2.69 1.68
CA LYS A 67 -8.81 -3.52 1.01
C LYS A 67 -9.04 -3.48 -0.50
N SER A 68 -7.97 -3.27 -1.25
CA SER A 68 -8.03 -3.43 -2.70
C SER A 68 -8.14 -4.91 -3.08
N PRO A 69 -8.65 -5.22 -4.28
CA PRO A 69 -8.36 -6.48 -4.94
C PRO A 69 -6.85 -6.73 -5.02
N ASN A 70 -6.47 -8.00 -5.20
CA ASN A 70 -5.09 -8.36 -5.48
C ASN A 70 -4.71 -7.85 -6.88
N PHE A 71 -3.47 -7.39 -7.04
CA PHE A 71 -2.93 -6.88 -8.30
C PHE A 71 -1.47 -7.33 -8.50
N ASP A 72 -0.95 -7.16 -9.71
CA ASP A 72 0.46 -7.39 -10.03
C ASP A 72 1.33 -6.34 -9.33
N HIS A 73 2.32 -6.76 -8.53
CA HIS A 73 3.16 -5.83 -7.78
C HIS A 73 3.82 -4.74 -8.65
N GLY A 74 4.19 -5.06 -9.89
CA GLY A 74 4.77 -4.12 -10.84
C GLY A 74 3.74 -3.23 -11.56
N ASN A 75 2.44 -3.53 -11.44
CA ASN A 75 1.37 -2.80 -12.11
C ASN A 75 0.13 -2.59 -11.22
N PRO A 76 0.23 -1.72 -10.18
CA PRO A 76 -0.93 -1.36 -9.36
C PRO A 76 -2.01 -0.62 -10.16
N PRO A 77 -3.30 -0.75 -9.80
CA PRO A 77 -4.39 0.01 -10.41
C PRO A 77 -4.15 1.52 -10.38
N GLU A 78 -4.52 2.23 -11.46
CA GLU A 78 -4.21 3.66 -11.62
C GLU A 78 -4.70 4.53 -10.47
N GLU A 79 -5.88 4.22 -9.92
CA GLU A 79 -6.48 4.96 -8.81
C GLU A 79 -5.64 4.90 -7.53
N ILE A 80 -4.97 3.78 -7.27
CA ILE A 80 -4.20 3.56 -6.03
C ILE A 80 -2.68 3.61 -6.23
N LYS A 81 -2.23 3.62 -7.49
CA LYS A 81 -0.82 3.65 -7.87
C LYS A 81 -0.02 4.76 -7.19
N PRO A 82 -0.53 6.02 -7.07
CA PRO A 82 0.19 7.06 -6.34
C PRO A 82 0.45 6.70 -4.87
N LEU A 83 -0.55 6.14 -4.19
CA LEU A 83 -0.43 5.72 -2.78
C LEU A 83 0.49 4.51 -2.62
N VAL A 84 0.36 3.51 -3.49
CA VAL A 84 1.23 2.32 -3.48
C VAL A 84 2.69 2.73 -3.66
N ASN A 85 2.98 3.60 -4.64
CA ASN A 85 4.34 4.08 -4.88
C ASN A 85 4.88 4.86 -3.68
N ALA A 86 4.12 5.79 -3.11
CA ALA A 86 4.55 6.56 -1.94
C ALA A 86 4.88 5.66 -0.74
N VAL A 87 4.08 4.62 -0.48
CA VAL A 87 4.35 3.65 0.59
C VAL A 87 5.63 2.84 0.31
N LEU A 88 5.86 2.43 -0.94
CA LEU A 88 7.08 1.70 -1.31
C LEU A 88 8.32 2.59 -1.20
N GLU A 89 8.27 3.82 -1.69
CA GLU A 89 9.37 4.79 -1.57
C GLU A 89 9.72 5.08 -0.09
N LEU A 90 8.71 5.22 0.78
CA LEU A 90 8.92 5.37 2.22
C LEU A 90 9.56 4.13 2.85
N ALA A 91 9.10 2.94 2.47
CA ALA A 91 9.70 1.69 2.92
C ALA A 91 11.17 1.57 2.47
N GLU A 92 11.49 1.88 1.22
CA GLU A 92 12.86 1.86 0.72
C GLU A 92 13.76 2.88 1.43
N LYS A 93 13.27 4.11 1.62
CA LYS A 93 14.01 5.18 2.31
C LYS A 93 14.32 4.85 3.77
N THR A 94 13.43 4.13 4.44
CA THR A 94 13.57 3.77 5.86
C THR A 94 14.36 2.48 6.07
N ILE A 95 14.24 1.50 5.16
CA ILE A 95 14.88 0.18 5.26
C ILE A 95 16.27 0.16 4.61
N GLY A 96 16.52 1.02 3.62
CA GLY A 96 17.81 1.14 2.93
C GLY A 96 18.90 1.89 3.70
N LYS A 97 18.71 2.14 5.01
CA LYS A 97 19.69 2.74 5.91
C LYS A 97 20.32 1.71 6.83
#